data_AF-A0A386C927-F1
#
_entry.id   AF-A0A386C927-F1
#
_cell.length_a   1.000
_cell.length_b   1.000
_cell.length_c   1.000
_cell.angle_alpha   90.00
_cell.angle_beta   90.00
_cell.angle_gamma   90.00
#
_symmetry.space_group_name_H-M   'P 1'
#
loop_
_entity.id
_entity.type
_entity.pdbx_description
1 polymer ?
#
loop_
_entity_poly.entity_id
_entity_poly.type
_entity_poly.pdbx_seq_one_letter_code
_entity_poly.pdbx_strand_id
1 'polypeptide(L)'
;VVAGIAPAVRVIDISHDIAPHNCYRGRLHHRGSVAVLPKRTIHLVVVDPGVGSARRPILAEAGGQFFVAPDNGVLSMVFDAAPHTVRTISNPKFMRRDISRTFHGRDVFAPAAAHLAKGAQAAAFGKLIHDYIRAGVARPSQSGKDEWRGAILKVDRFGNLITNFAASEFAGIN
;
A
#
# COMPACT_ATOMS: atom_id res chain seq x y z
N VAL A 1 19.45 -5.38 -1.39
CA VAL A 1 19.10 -4.62 -2.62
C VAL A 1 19.11 -3.12 -2.34
N VAL A 2 18.19 -2.60 -1.51
CA VAL A 2 18.07 -1.16 -1.23
C VAL A 2 19.40 -0.53 -0.79
N ALA A 3 20.08 -1.10 0.21
CA ALA A 3 21.37 -0.60 0.68
C ALA A 3 22.47 -0.53 -0.40
N GLY A 4 22.43 -1.41 -1.41
CA GLY A 4 23.38 -1.38 -2.52
C GLY A 4 23.09 -0.28 -3.54
N ILE A 5 21.82 0.10 -3.72
CA ILE A 5 21.41 1.15 -4.67
C ILE A 5 21.47 2.52 -3.99
N ALA A 6 20.91 2.63 -2.78
CA ALA A 6 20.73 3.84 -1.98
C ALA A 6 21.28 3.66 -0.55
N PRO A 7 22.61 3.66 -0.36
CA PRO A 7 23.23 3.31 0.93
C PRO A 7 22.94 4.29 2.06
N ALA A 8 22.65 5.55 1.74
CA ALA A 8 22.34 6.59 2.72
C ALA A 8 20.86 6.61 3.18
N VAL A 9 20.00 5.77 2.60
CA VAL A 9 18.57 5.78 2.95
C VAL A 9 18.34 5.07 4.26
N ARG A 10 17.54 5.67 5.13
CA ARG A 10 17.03 4.99 6.33
C ARG A 10 15.90 4.04 5.91
N VAL A 11 16.07 2.76 6.21
CA VAL A 11 15.01 1.75 6.05
C VAL A 11 14.38 1.54 7.42
N ILE A 12 13.05 1.67 7.47
CA ILE A 12 12.25 1.46 8.68
C ILE A 12 11.29 0.33 8.38
N ASP A 13 11.41 -0.77 9.12
CA ASP A 13 10.51 -1.89 8.99
C ASP A 13 9.19 -1.58 9.72
N ILE A 14 8.09 -1.57 8.96
CA ILE A 14 6.75 -1.38 9.54
C ILE A 14 6.25 -2.71 10.13
N SER A 15 6.23 -3.75 9.30
CA SER A 15 5.90 -5.12 9.72
C SER A 15 6.22 -6.11 8.60
N HIS A 16 6.63 -7.31 8.99
CA HIS A 16 6.76 -8.46 8.11
C HIS A 16 5.77 -9.59 8.48
N ASP A 17 4.94 -9.39 9.50
CA ASP A 17 4.03 -10.40 10.06
C ASP A 17 2.59 -10.28 9.51
N ILE A 18 2.43 -9.60 8.37
CA ILE A 18 1.14 -9.59 7.69
C ILE A 18 0.90 -11.02 7.20
N ALA A 19 -0.17 -11.65 7.71
CA ALA A 19 -0.54 -13.01 7.34
C ALA A 19 -0.49 -13.20 5.81
N PRO A 20 0.14 -14.28 5.31
CA PRO A 20 0.27 -14.54 3.88
C PRO A 20 -1.07 -14.39 3.15
N HIS A 21 -1.03 -13.79 1.96
CA HIS A 21 -2.20 -13.60 1.08
C HIS A 21 -3.30 -12.66 1.61
N ASN A 22 -3.12 -12.05 2.80
CA ASN A 22 -4.13 -11.18 3.39
C ASN A 22 -3.91 -9.70 3.01
N CYS A 23 -4.16 -9.38 1.73
CA CYS A 23 -4.11 -8.00 1.23
C CYS A 23 -4.99 -7.05 2.05
N TYR A 24 -6.07 -7.57 2.66
CA TYR A 24 -6.96 -6.82 3.53
C TYR A 24 -6.27 -6.37 4.84
N ARG A 25 -5.60 -7.26 5.57
CA ARG A 25 -4.87 -6.90 6.80
C ARG A 25 -3.65 -6.02 6.55
N GLY A 26 -3.02 -6.13 5.37
CA GLY A 26 -1.97 -5.20 4.94
C GLY A 26 -2.45 -3.76 4.83
N ARG A 27 -3.67 -3.54 4.32
CA ARG A 27 -4.29 -2.20 4.23
C ARG A 27 -4.45 -1.54 5.60
N LEU A 28 -4.91 -2.30 6.61
CA LEU A 28 -5.17 -1.77 7.95
C LEU A 28 -3.90 -1.37 8.72
N HIS A 29 -2.83 -2.17 8.64
CA HIS A 29 -1.56 -1.83 9.31
C HIS A 29 -0.89 -0.61 8.67
N HIS A 30 -1.06 -0.45 7.36
CA HIS A 30 -0.49 0.65 6.61
C HIS A 30 -1.19 2.00 6.90
N ARG A 31 -2.52 2.03 7.06
CA ARG A 31 -3.28 3.28 7.30
C ARG A 31 -2.80 4.06 8.52
N GLY A 32 -2.46 3.38 9.63
CA GLY A 32 -1.95 4.03 10.84
C GLY A 32 -0.53 4.61 10.67
N SER A 33 0.33 3.93 9.90
CA SER A 33 1.73 4.31 9.73
C SER A 33 1.92 5.45 8.72
N VAL A 34 1.11 5.51 7.67
CA VAL A 34 1.17 6.59 6.66
C VAL A 34 0.89 7.96 7.25
N ALA A 35 -0.01 8.05 8.24
CA ALA A 35 -0.41 9.31 8.83
C ALA A 35 0.70 9.98 9.67
N VAL A 36 1.61 9.18 10.24
CA VAL A 36 2.68 9.67 11.14
C VAL A 36 4.02 9.83 10.42
N LEU A 37 4.17 9.24 9.24
CA LEU A 37 5.41 9.32 8.47
C LEU A 37 5.49 10.65 7.69
N PRO A 38 6.69 11.24 7.58
CA PRO A 38 6.87 12.55 6.96
C PRO A 38 6.54 12.53 5.47
N LYS A 39 6.24 13.70 4.92
CA LYS A 39 6.16 13.87 3.45
C LYS A 39 7.44 13.37 2.79
N ARG A 40 7.32 12.92 1.55
CA ARG A 40 8.37 12.30 0.72
C ARG A 40 8.85 10.93 1.20
N THR A 41 8.18 10.33 2.19
CA THR A 41 8.39 8.92 2.55
C THR A 41 8.03 8.02 1.36
N ILE A 42 8.82 6.96 1.17
CA ILE A 42 8.57 5.92 0.18
C ILE A 42 8.17 4.65 0.93
N HIS A 43 6.94 4.21 0.73
CA HIS A 43 6.40 2.99 1.29
C HIS A 43 6.58 1.85 0.30
N LEU A 44 7.35 0.84 0.69
CA LEU A 44 7.47 -0.41 -0.04
C LEU A 44 6.47 -1.41 0.55
N VAL A 45 5.33 -1.60 -0.12
CA VAL A 45 4.22 -2.40 0.40
C VAL A 45 4.04 -3.65 -0.46
N VAL A 46 4.56 -4.78 -0.01
CA VAL A 46 4.54 -6.03 -0.78
C VAL A 46 3.82 -7.12 0.00
N VAL A 47 2.54 -7.30 -0.31
CA VAL A 47 1.75 -8.50 0.01
C VAL A 47 1.27 -9.04 -1.33
N ASP A 48 1.90 -10.10 -1.84
CA ASP A 48 1.80 -10.44 -3.26
C ASP A 48 1.52 -11.93 -3.51
N PRO A 49 0.28 -12.39 -3.24
CA PRO A 49 -0.18 -13.73 -3.62
C PRO A 49 -0.01 -14.01 -5.12
N GLY A 50 -0.15 -12.99 -5.96
CA GLY A 50 -0.14 -13.10 -7.42
C GLY A 50 1.24 -12.90 -8.04
N VAL A 51 2.33 -13.11 -7.32
CA VAL A 51 3.68 -12.97 -7.88
C VAL A 51 3.84 -13.87 -9.12
N GLY A 52 4.48 -13.36 -10.16
CA GLY A 52 4.64 -14.08 -11.44
C GLY A 52 3.36 -14.20 -12.30
N SER A 53 2.23 -13.62 -11.87
CA SER A 53 1.00 -13.52 -12.67
C SER A 53 0.95 -12.24 -13.52
N ALA A 54 -0.20 -11.97 -14.15
CA ALA A 54 -0.44 -10.76 -14.94
C ALA A 54 -0.51 -9.46 -14.11
N ARG A 55 -0.51 -9.54 -12.77
CA ARG A 55 -0.59 -8.36 -11.90
C ARG A 55 0.63 -7.44 -12.11
N ARG A 56 0.38 -6.18 -12.42
CA ARG A 56 1.44 -5.20 -12.71
C ARG A 56 2.02 -4.57 -11.44
N PRO A 57 3.31 -4.22 -11.42
CA PRO A 57 3.88 -3.39 -10.36
C PRO A 57 3.51 -1.92 -10.56
N ILE A 58 3.19 -1.21 -9.48
CA ILE A 58 2.73 0.18 -9.52
C ILE A 58 3.49 1.08 -8.55
N LEU A 59 3.62 2.35 -8.95
CA LEU A 59 4.09 3.47 -8.15
C LEU A 59 2.93 4.47 -8.02
N ALA A 60 2.50 4.75 -6.80
CA ALA A 60 1.50 5.76 -6.52
C ALA A 60 2.10 6.94 -5.74
N GLU A 61 1.61 8.14 -6.03
CA GLU A 61 1.91 9.38 -5.32
C GLU A 61 0.62 9.85 -4.65
N ALA A 62 0.58 9.92 -3.32
CA ALA A 62 -0.62 10.31 -2.58
C ALA A 62 -0.24 11.03 -1.29
N GLY A 63 -0.94 12.11 -0.94
CA GLY A 63 -0.70 12.84 0.31
C GLY A 63 0.74 13.37 0.48
N GLY A 64 1.46 13.60 -0.63
CA GLY A 64 2.87 14.01 -0.61
C GLY A 64 3.86 12.88 -0.28
N GLN A 65 3.44 11.62 -0.35
CA GLN A 65 4.24 10.42 -0.12
C GLN A 65 4.17 9.49 -1.34
N PHE A 66 5.07 8.50 -1.40
CA PHE A 66 5.19 7.55 -2.51
C PHE A 66 4.91 6.12 -2.04
N PHE A 67 4.29 5.31 -2.90
CA PHE A 67 3.91 3.93 -2.59
C PHE A 67 4.31 3.01 -3.75
N VAL A 68 5.16 2.02 -3.47
CA VAL A 68 5.61 1.00 -4.42
C VAL A 68 4.99 -0.34 -4.02
N ALA A 69 4.15 -0.90 -4.88
CA ALA A 69 3.34 -2.07 -4.53
C ALA A 69 2.89 -2.89 -5.75
N PRO A 70 2.45 -4.15 -5.57
CA PRO A 70 1.67 -4.87 -6.59
C PRO A 70 0.29 -4.23 -6.79
N ASP A 71 -0.19 -4.18 -8.03
CA ASP A 71 -1.57 -3.80 -8.36
C ASP A 71 -2.53 -4.96 -8.06
N ASN A 72 -2.80 -5.17 -6.78
CA ASN A 72 -3.72 -6.20 -6.27
C ASN A 72 -4.70 -5.63 -5.22
N GLY A 73 -4.81 -4.30 -5.18
CA GLY A 73 -5.62 -3.57 -4.22
C GLY A 73 -4.97 -3.40 -2.84
N VAL A 74 -3.72 -3.76 -2.59
CA VAL A 74 -3.08 -3.48 -1.28
C VAL A 74 -3.05 -1.98 -0.94
N LEU A 75 -3.08 -1.12 -1.96
CA LEU A 75 -3.12 0.34 -1.82
C LEU A 75 -4.53 0.96 -1.78
N SER A 76 -5.62 0.17 -1.76
CA SER A 76 -7.00 0.72 -1.78
C SER A 76 -7.22 1.86 -0.77
N MET A 77 -6.82 1.66 0.49
CA MET A 77 -7.01 2.68 1.55
C MET A 77 -6.18 3.96 1.34
N VAL A 78 -5.06 3.87 0.61
CA VAL A 78 -4.25 5.05 0.24
C VAL A 78 -5.03 5.88 -0.77
N PHE A 79 -5.63 5.22 -1.76
CA PHE A 79 -6.41 5.87 -2.81
C PHE A 79 -7.70 6.51 -2.30
N ASP A 80 -8.26 5.99 -1.21
CA ASP A 80 -9.46 6.54 -0.59
C ASP A 80 -9.14 7.71 0.36
N ALA A 81 -7.92 7.77 0.91
CA ALA A 81 -7.53 8.76 1.91
C ALA A 81 -7.03 10.10 1.32
N ALA A 82 -6.53 10.12 0.08
CA ALA A 82 -5.98 11.33 -0.52
C ALA A 82 -6.07 11.33 -2.06
N PRO A 83 -6.09 12.52 -2.70
CA PRO A 83 -5.83 12.65 -4.13
C PRO A 83 -4.49 12.01 -4.50
N HIS A 84 -4.44 11.35 -5.65
CA HIS A 84 -3.28 10.55 -6.03
C HIS A 84 -3.08 10.42 -7.54
N THR A 85 -1.85 10.06 -7.90
CA THR A 85 -1.41 9.74 -9.25
C THR A 85 -0.80 8.34 -9.25
N VAL A 86 -1.10 7.50 -10.24
CA VAL A 86 -0.60 6.12 -10.29
C VAL A 86 0.08 5.84 -11.62
N ARG A 87 1.25 5.19 -11.57
CA ARG A 87 2.04 4.80 -12.73
C ARG A 87 2.38 3.32 -12.67
N THR A 88 2.50 2.69 -13.83
CA THR A 88 3.14 1.37 -13.90
C THR A 88 4.64 1.50 -13.63
N ILE A 89 5.23 0.53 -12.93
CA ILE A 89 6.68 0.38 -12.88
C ILE A 89 7.07 -0.53 -14.04
N SER A 90 7.44 0.04 -15.18
CA SER A 90 7.73 -0.71 -16.41
C SER A 90 9.10 -0.42 -17.00
N ASN A 91 9.82 0.57 -16.48
CA ASN A 91 11.15 0.92 -16.94
C ASN A 91 12.22 -0.03 -16.34
N PRO A 92 12.93 -0.84 -17.15
CA PRO A 92 13.92 -1.80 -16.66
C PRO A 92 15.10 -1.16 -15.92
N LYS A 93 15.37 0.13 -16.13
CA LYS A 93 16.43 0.88 -15.42
C LYS A 93 16.23 0.94 -13.90
N PHE A 94 15.00 0.71 -13.43
CA PHE A 94 14.64 0.74 -12.01
C PHE A 94 14.35 -0.65 -11.45
N MET A 95 14.71 -1.70 -12.18
CA MET A 95 14.56 -3.11 -11.80
C MET A 95 15.91 -3.80 -11.83
N ARG A 96 15.97 -5.02 -11.29
CA ARG A 96 17.13 -5.90 -11.55
C ARG A 96 17.07 -6.42 -12.98
N ARG A 97 18.24 -6.75 -13.53
CA ARG A 97 18.37 -7.37 -14.86
C ARG A 97 17.62 -8.70 -14.94
N ASP A 98 17.80 -9.55 -13.93
CA ASP A 98 17.16 -10.86 -13.85
C ASP A 98 16.00 -10.80 -12.85
N ILE A 99 14.78 -10.97 -13.36
CA ILE A 99 13.55 -10.92 -12.57
C ILE A 99 13.07 -12.35 -12.29
N SER A 100 13.10 -12.77 -11.03
CA SER A 100 12.54 -14.06 -10.62
C SER A 100 11.02 -14.05 -10.69
N ARG A 101 10.42 -15.16 -11.16
CA ARG A 101 8.96 -15.36 -11.18
C ARG A 101 8.33 -15.41 -9.79
N THR A 102 9.10 -15.66 -8.73
CA THR A 102 8.60 -15.87 -7.38
C THR A 102 8.97 -14.77 -6.39
N PHE A 103 9.84 -13.80 -6.77
CA PHE A 103 10.34 -12.82 -5.82
C PHE A 103 10.45 -11.38 -6.37
N HIS A 104 9.36 -10.87 -6.94
CA HIS A 104 9.28 -9.48 -7.40
C HIS A 104 9.49 -8.43 -6.29
N GLY A 105 9.28 -8.78 -5.02
CA GLY A 105 9.70 -7.98 -3.86
C GLY A 105 11.14 -7.51 -3.96
N ARG A 106 12.04 -8.47 -4.18
CA ARG A 106 13.49 -8.24 -4.30
C ARG A 106 13.87 -7.66 -5.65
N ASP A 107 13.25 -8.15 -6.73
CA ASP A 107 13.76 -7.92 -8.09
C ASP A 107 13.13 -6.70 -8.79
N VAL A 108 11.94 -6.26 -8.35
CA VAL A 108 11.19 -5.14 -8.97
C VAL A 108 10.91 -4.03 -7.96
N PHE A 109 10.28 -4.37 -6.83
CA PHE A 109 9.76 -3.37 -5.91
C PHE A 109 10.87 -2.70 -5.08
N ALA A 110 11.75 -3.48 -4.46
CA ALA A 110 12.91 -2.97 -3.71
C ALA A 110 13.84 -2.07 -4.54
N PRO A 111 14.28 -2.43 -5.77
CA PRO A 111 15.12 -1.54 -6.57
C PRO A 111 14.36 -0.29 -7.01
N ALA A 112 13.08 -0.39 -7.37
CA ALA A 112 12.28 0.77 -7.74
C ALA A 112 12.18 1.78 -6.59
N ALA A 113 11.89 1.32 -5.37
CA ALA A 113 11.88 2.16 -4.17
C ALA A 113 13.24 2.81 -3.90
N ALA A 114 14.34 2.06 -4.09
CA ALA A 114 15.69 2.58 -3.86
C ALA A 114 16.09 3.66 -4.88
N HIS A 115 15.75 3.48 -6.16
CA HIS A 115 15.99 4.50 -7.18
C HIS A 115 15.17 5.77 -6.94
N LEU A 116 13.91 5.62 -6.51
CA LEU A 116 13.08 6.74 -6.11
C LEU A 116 13.68 7.49 -4.91
N ALA A 117 14.23 6.77 -3.93
CA ALA A 117 14.93 7.36 -2.79
C ALA A 117 16.19 8.15 -3.18
N LYS A 118 16.82 7.79 -4.32
CA LYS A 118 17.95 8.54 -4.90
C LYS A 118 17.55 9.74 -5.75
N GLY A 119 16.25 10.07 -5.80
CA GLY A 119 15.76 11.24 -6.53
C GLY A 119 15.38 10.96 -7.99
N ALA A 120 15.24 9.68 -8.39
CA ALA A 120 14.63 9.38 -9.69
C ALA A 120 13.22 9.96 -9.75
N GLN A 121 12.89 10.64 -10.85
CA GLN A 121 11.57 11.25 -11.03
C GLN A 121 10.51 10.16 -11.24
N ALA A 122 9.39 10.23 -10.53
CA ALA A 122 8.30 9.25 -10.62
C ALA A 122 7.80 9.06 -12.07
N ALA A 123 7.81 10.12 -12.87
CA ALA A 123 7.45 10.09 -14.29
C ALA A 123 8.31 9.14 -15.14
N ALA A 124 9.56 8.86 -14.73
CA ALA A 124 10.46 7.98 -15.47
C ALA A 124 10.14 6.48 -15.29
N PHE A 125 9.36 6.11 -14.28
CA PHE A 125 9.11 4.70 -13.94
C PHE A 125 8.17 4.00 -14.92
N GLY A 126 7.28 4.75 -15.54
CA GLY A 126 6.36 4.26 -16.56
C GLY A 126 5.16 5.16 -16.76
N LYS A 127 4.21 4.67 -17.57
CA LYS A 127 3.03 5.43 -17.98
C LYS A 127 2.06 5.66 -16.83
N LEU A 128 1.33 6.75 -16.91
CA LEU A 128 0.18 7.02 -16.05
C LEU A 128 -0.91 5.97 -16.31
N ILE A 129 -1.59 5.53 -15.25
CA ILE A 129 -2.70 4.58 -15.32
C ILE A 129 -3.86 5.05 -14.44
N HIS A 130 -5.07 4.65 -14.83
CA HIS A 130 -6.31 4.98 -14.13
C HIS A 130 -7.16 3.74 -13.81
N ASP A 131 -6.79 2.59 -14.34
CA ASP A 131 -7.45 1.28 -14.25
C ASP A 131 -6.85 0.39 -13.15
N TYR A 132 -6.29 0.98 -12.09
CA TYR A 132 -5.68 0.23 -10.97
C TYR A 132 -6.74 -0.39 -10.05
N ILE A 133 -6.39 -1.51 -9.42
CA ILE A 133 -7.33 -2.30 -8.62
C ILE A 133 -7.63 -1.58 -7.31
N ARG A 134 -8.92 -1.34 -7.09
CA ARG A 134 -9.48 -0.94 -5.80
C ARG A 134 -10.41 -2.05 -5.31
N ALA A 135 -9.96 -2.85 -4.34
CA ALA A 135 -10.92 -3.71 -3.66
C ALA A 135 -11.62 -2.90 -2.56
N GLY A 136 -12.95 -2.96 -2.56
CA GLY A 136 -13.78 -2.28 -1.57
C GLY A 136 -13.52 -2.78 -0.16
N VAL A 137 -13.77 -1.90 0.80
CA VAL A 137 -14.01 -2.27 2.20
C VAL A 137 -15.52 -2.27 2.37
N ALA A 138 -16.09 -3.32 2.98
CA ALA A 138 -17.49 -3.31 3.32
C ALA A 138 -17.76 -2.05 4.15
N ARG A 139 -18.63 -1.16 3.67
CA ARG A 139 -19.03 0.01 4.44
C ARG A 139 -20.04 -0.42 5.48
N PRO A 140 -19.99 0.16 6.69
CA PRO A 140 -21.10 -0.01 7.60
C PRO A 140 -22.41 0.46 6.97
N SER A 141 -23.50 -0.19 7.33
CA SER A 141 -24.83 0.21 6.90
C SER A 141 -25.73 0.41 8.11
N GLN A 142 -26.54 1.46 8.05
CA GLN A 142 -27.57 1.70 9.05
C GLN A 142 -28.75 0.75 8.77
N SER A 143 -29.07 -0.13 9.72
CA SER A 143 -30.18 -1.08 9.63
C SER A 143 -31.47 -0.58 10.31
N GLY A 144 -31.39 0.51 11.08
CA GLY A 144 -32.52 1.15 11.75
C GLY A 144 -32.16 2.54 12.30
N LYS A 145 -33.11 3.19 12.99
CA LYS A 145 -32.93 4.57 13.50
C LYS A 145 -31.65 4.75 14.31
N ASP A 146 -31.33 3.78 15.17
CA ASP A 146 -30.13 3.77 16.03
C ASP A 146 -29.38 2.42 15.93
N GLU A 147 -29.58 1.67 14.84
CA GLU A 147 -28.98 0.35 14.63
C GLU A 147 -28.05 0.36 13.42
N TRP A 148 -26.85 -0.18 13.60
CA TRP A 148 -25.83 -0.25 12.55
C TRP A 148 -25.26 -1.66 12.43
N ARG A 149 -25.02 -2.06 11.18
CA ARG A 149 -24.31 -3.30 10.84
C ARG A 149 -22.95 -2.96 10.26
N GLY A 150 -21.93 -3.59 10.84
CA GLY A 150 -20.55 -3.46 10.42
C GLY A 150 -19.84 -4.80 10.50
N ALA A 151 -18.53 -4.77 10.29
CA ALA A 151 -17.67 -5.94 10.35
C ALA A 151 -16.46 -5.67 11.26
N ILE A 152 -16.03 -6.71 11.98
CA ILE A 152 -14.73 -6.72 12.63
C ILE A 152 -13.68 -6.89 11.54
N LEU A 153 -12.80 -5.90 11.40
CA LEU A 153 -11.74 -5.89 10.40
C LEU A 153 -10.46 -6.55 10.90
N LYS A 154 -10.18 -6.43 12.19
CA LYS A 154 -8.99 -6.99 12.82
C LYS A 154 -9.23 -7.18 14.31
N VAL A 155 -8.80 -8.33 14.82
CA VAL A 155 -8.48 -8.50 16.24
C VAL A 155 -6.99 -8.20 16.42
N ASP A 156 -6.65 -7.28 17.31
CA ASP A 156 -5.25 -6.97 17.61
C ASP A 156 -4.64 -7.96 18.64
N ARG A 157 -3.35 -7.80 18.92
CA ARG A 157 -2.63 -8.71 19.83
C ARG A 157 -3.09 -8.64 21.29
N PHE A 158 -3.79 -7.58 21.67
CA PHE A 158 -4.33 -7.38 23.01
C PHE A 158 -5.78 -7.87 23.13
N GLY A 159 -6.37 -8.33 22.02
CA GLY A 159 -7.76 -8.77 21.96
C GLY A 159 -8.75 -7.66 21.60
N ASN A 160 -8.29 -6.45 21.24
CA ASN A 160 -9.19 -5.38 20.83
C ASN A 160 -9.80 -5.67 19.46
N LEU A 161 -11.07 -5.31 19.30
CA LEU A 161 -11.80 -5.41 18.04
C LEU A 161 -11.74 -4.08 17.29
N ILE A 162 -11.11 -4.10 16.11
CA ILE A 162 -11.07 -2.96 15.19
C ILE A 162 -12.14 -3.18 14.14
N THR A 163 -13.11 -2.27 14.05
CA THR A 163 -14.27 -2.35 13.16
C THR A 163 -14.10 -1.48 11.91
N ASN A 164 -15.06 -1.57 10.97
CA ASN A 164 -15.14 -0.70 9.79
C ASN A 164 -15.88 0.61 10.02
N PHE A 165 -16.27 0.90 11.26
CA PHE A 165 -16.96 2.13 11.63
C PHE A 165 -15.98 3.31 11.70
N ALA A 166 -16.30 4.41 11.04
CA ALA A 166 -15.56 5.67 11.18
C ALA A 166 -16.21 6.53 12.26
N ALA A 167 -15.40 7.10 13.17
CA ALA A 167 -15.92 7.95 14.26
C ALA A 167 -16.81 9.11 13.75
N SER A 168 -16.53 9.63 12.55
CA SER A 168 -17.34 10.67 11.91
C SER A 168 -18.78 10.25 11.60
N GLU A 169 -19.04 8.95 11.40
CA GLU A 169 -20.40 8.41 11.19
C GLU A 169 -21.26 8.47 12.46
N PHE A 170 -20.61 8.69 13.62
CA PHE A 170 -21.24 8.67 14.95
C PHE A 170 -21.08 10.00 15.70
N ALA A 171 -20.63 11.07 15.03
CA ALA A 171 -20.33 12.36 15.67
C ALA A 171 -21.53 13.04 16.38
N GLY A 172 -22.75 12.55 16.15
CA GLY A 172 -23.98 13.01 16.81
C GLY A 172 -24.55 12.07 17.88
N ILE A 173 -23.84 10.98 18.23
CA ILE A 173 -24.23 10.04 19.28
C ILE A 173 -23.38 10.32 20.52
N ASN A 174 -23.71 11.39 21.24
CA ASN A 174 -23.26 11.68 22.60
C ASN A 174 -24.47 12.03 23.46
#